data_AF-A0A966TJI0-F1
#
_entry.id   AF-A0A966TJI0-F1
#
_cell.length_a   1.000
_cell.length_b   1.000
_cell.length_c   1.000
_cell.angle_alpha   90.00
_cell.angle_beta   90.00
_cell.angle_gamma   90.00
#
_symmetry.space_group_name_H-M   'P 1'
#
loop_
_entity.id
_entity.type
_entity.pdbx_description
1 polymer ?
#
loop_
_entity_poly.entity_id
_entity_poly.type
_entity_poly.pdbx_seq_one_letter_code
_entity_poly.pdbx_strand_id
1 'polypeptide(L)'
;MKNEKGELWKRVKEIWDEMVEVCEARNMEELKDEVSDVMFGVGRLLGYVCGKVYVRVWFDERHVKKIEGRMEEYGCVRSKRHLVGGKCQSC
;
A
#
# COMPACT_ATOMS: atom_id res chain seq x y z
N MET A 1 -3.49 23.12 -12.55
CA MET A 1 -4.47 22.01 -12.54
C MET A 1 -3.69 20.74 -12.23
N LYS A 2 -3.81 20.16 -11.04
CA LYS A 2 -3.14 18.90 -10.72
C LYS A 2 -3.68 17.84 -11.70
N ASN A 3 -2.81 16.97 -12.23
CA ASN A 3 -3.22 15.93 -13.17
C ASN A 3 -4.00 14.82 -12.42
N GLU A 4 -5.26 15.10 -12.08
CA GLU A 4 -6.12 14.21 -11.30
C GLU A 4 -6.29 12.84 -11.94
N LYS A 5 -6.30 12.77 -13.28
CA LYS A 5 -6.34 11.52 -14.03
C LYS A 5 -5.06 10.70 -13.85
N GLY A 6 -3.90 11.34 -13.84
CA GLY A 6 -2.62 10.68 -13.61
C GLY A 6 -2.49 10.12 -12.19
N GLU A 7 -2.92 10.89 -11.18
CA GLU A 7 -2.89 10.47 -9.77
C GLU A 7 -3.87 9.34 -9.46
N LEU A 8 -5.05 9.33 -10.10
CA LEU A 8 -6.01 8.25 -10.01
C LEU A 8 -5.46 6.97 -10.65
N TRP A 9 -4.92 7.08 -11.87
CA TRP A 9 -4.31 5.95 -12.57
C TRP A 9 -3.16 5.32 -11.79
N LYS A 10 -2.31 6.14 -11.16
CA LYS A 10 -1.23 5.66 -10.31
C LYS A 10 -1.75 4.78 -9.16
N ARG A 11 -2.81 5.21 -8.47
CA ARG A 11 -3.42 4.43 -7.37
C ARG A 11 -4.07 3.13 -7.85
N VAL A 12 -4.77 3.18 -8.99
CA VAL A 12 -5.34 1.98 -9.60
C VAL A 12 -4.24 1.00 -9.99
N LYS A 13 -3.14 1.49 -10.57
CA LYS A 13 -1.98 0.67 -10.90
C LYS A 13 -1.36 0.04 -9.65
N GLU A 14 -1.18 0.80 -8.57
CA GLU A 14 -0.67 0.25 -7.30
C GLU A 14 -1.56 -0.91 -6.82
N ILE A 15 -2.90 -0.76 -6.84
CA ILE A 15 -3.82 -1.86 -6.49
C ILE A 15 -3.66 -3.06 -7.43
N TRP A 16 -3.50 -2.80 -8.74
CA TRP A 16 -3.33 -3.86 -9.73
C TRP A 16 -2.03 -4.65 -9.51
N ASP A 17 -0.93 -3.97 -9.19
CA ASP A 17 0.35 -4.61 -8.90
C ASP A 17 0.20 -5.55 -7.68
N GLU A 18 -0.46 -5.12 -6.60
CA GLU A 18 -0.75 -5.96 -5.43
C GLU A 18 -1.69 -7.14 -5.78
N MET A 19 -2.67 -6.95 -6.68
CA MET A 19 -3.55 -8.03 -7.14
C MET A 19 -2.79 -9.11 -7.93
N VAL A 20 -1.74 -8.74 -8.65
CA VAL A 20 -0.85 -9.72 -9.29
C VAL A 20 -0.12 -10.55 -8.23
N GLU A 21 0.37 -9.91 -7.16
CA GLU A 21 1.01 -10.63 -6.03
C GLU A 21 0.03 -11.63 -5.37
N VAL A 22 -1.24 -11.26 -5.21
CA VAL A 22 -2.30 -12.20 -4.75
C VAL A 22 -2.40 -13.45 -5.64
N CYS A 23 -2.29 -13.30 -6.97
CA CYS A 23 -2.32 -14.43 -7.90
C CYS A 23 -1.07 -15.31 -7.84
N GLU A 24 0.06 -14.77 -7.37
CA GLU A 24 1.33 -15.48 -7.22
C GLU A 24 1.51 -16.15 -5.85
N ALA A 25 0.62 -15.85 -4.89
CA ALA A 25 0.65 -16.41 -3.55
C ALA A 25 0.57 -17.95 -3.55
N ARG A 26 1.48 -18.59 -2.81
CA ARG A 26 1.68 -20.05 -2.82
C ARG A 26 1.03 -20.76 -1.64
N ASN A 27 0.61 -20.02 -0.63
CA ASN A 27 -0.02 -20.55 0.56
C ASN A 27 -1.04 -19.56 1.15
N MET A 28 -1.83 -20.04 2.10
CA MET A 28 -2.89 -19.24 2.73
C MET A 28 -2.38 -18.04 3.53
N GLU A 29 -1.13 -18.06 3.97
CA GLU A 29 -0.56 -16.98 4.77
C GLU A 29 -0.08 -15.83 3.88
N GLU A 30 0.62 -16.16 2.77
CA GLU A 30 0.92 -15.23 1.69
C GLU A 30 -0.36 -14.63 1.13
N LEU A 31 -1.38 -15.45 0.83
CA LEU A 31 -2.66 -14.97 0.32
C LEU A 31 -3.31 -13.93 1.24
N LYS A 32 -3.26 -14.13 2.56
CA LYS A 32 -3.80 -13.17 3.53
C LYS A 32 -2.98 -11.89 3.61
N ASP A 33 -1.66 -11.96 3.43
CA ASP A 33 -0.81 -10.78 3.37
C ASP A 33 -1.15 -9.96 2.13
N GLU A 34 -1.12 -10.58 0.94
CA GLU A 34 -1.36 -9.88 -0.32
C GLU A 34 -2.79 -9.33 -0.43
N VAL A 35 -3.80 -10.05 0.09
CA VAL A 35 -5.17 -9.52 0.18
C VAL A 35 -5.21 -8.29 1.08
N SER A 36 -4.47 -8.28 2.19
CA SER A 36 -4.40 -7.10 3.06
C SER A 36 -3.74 -5.91 2.36
N ASP A 37 -2.74 -6.15 1.51
CA ASP A 37 -2.03 -5.12 0.74
C ASP A 37 -2.98 -4.49 -0.30
N VAL A 38 -3.74 -5.32 -1.02
CA VAL A 38 -4.81 -4.87 -1.94
C VAL A 38 -5.84 -4.01 -1.20
N MET A 39 -6.34 -4.47 -0.05
CA MET A 39 -7.36 -3.74 0.72
C MET A 39 -6.82 -2.40 1.24
N PHE A 40 -5.56 -2.34 1.66
CA PHE A 40 -4.93 -1.07 2.00
C PHE A 40 -4.84 -0.12 0.79
N GLY A 41 -4.51 -0.64 -0.39
CA GLY A 41 -4.57 0.11 -1.66
C GLY A 41 -5.95 0.69 -1.93
N VAL A 42 -7.02 -0.10 -1.76
CA VAL A 42 -8.42 0.35 -1.87
C VAL A 42 -8.73 1.46 -0.87
N GLY A 43 -8.31 1.31 0.39
CA GLY A 43 -8.49 2.34 1.42
C GLY A 43 -7.82 3.68 1.06
N ARG A 44 -6.64 3.66 0.43
CA ARG A 44 -5.95 4.87 -0.08
C ARG A 44 -6.66 5.47 -1.30
N LEU A 45 -7.21 4.64 -2.18
CA LEU A 45 -8.02 5.10 -3.31
C LEU A 45 -9.31 5.80 -2.84
N LEU A 46 -10.04 5.19 -1.91
CA LEU A 46 -11.22 5.79 -1.28
C LEU A 46 -10.86 7.08 -0.55
N GLY A 47 -9.74 7.09 0.17
CA GLY A 47 -9.18 8.30 0.78
C GLY A 47 -9.06 9.42 -0.23
N TYR A 48 -8.36 9.17 -1.34
CA TYR A 48 -8.16 10.16 -2.40
C TYR A 48 -9.48 10.72 -2.93
N VAL A 49 -10.45 9.86 -3.23
CA VAL A 49 -11.78 10.28 -3.72
C VAL A 49 -12.53 11.11 -2.68
N CYS A 50 -12.38 10.80 -1.39
CA CYS A 50 -13.00 11.53 -0.28
C CYS A 50 -12.19 12.73 0.22
N GLY A 51 -11.07 13.10 -0.42
CA GLY A 51 -10.19 14.18 0.05
C GLY A 51 -9.44 13.87 1.35
N LYS A 52 -9.28 12.59 1.69
CA LYS A 52 -8.54 12.08 2.86
C LYS A 52 -7.26 11.37 2.41
N VAL A 53 -6.30 11.22 3.30
CA VAL A 53 -5.08 10.43 3.00
C VAL A 53 -5.42 8.94 2.87
N TYR A 54 -6.37 8.46 3.67
CA TYR A 54 -6.74 7.07 3.76
C TYR A 54 -8.11 6.92 4.44
N VAL A 55 -8.86 5.88 4.05
CA VAL A 55 -10.09 5.43 4.70
C VAL A 55 -9.86 3.98 5.11
N ARG A 56 -10.06 3.67 6.39
CA ARG A 56 -9.95 2.30 6.90
C ARG A 56 -11.04 1.43 6.27
N VAL A 57 -10.64 0.27 5.75
CA VAL A 57 -11.52 -0.72 5.16
C VAL A 57 -11.37 -2.06 5.89
N TRP A 58 -12.16 -3.05 5.50
CA TRP A 58 -12.02 -4.38 6.09
C TRP A 58 -10.78 -5.08 5.53
N PHE A 59 -10.15 -5.92 6.35
CA PHE A 59 -8.99 -6.75 6.00
C PHE A 59 -7.67 -6.00 5.69
N ASP A 60 -7.55 -4.70 5.93
CA ASP A 60 -6.30 -3.95 5.74
C ASP A 60 -5.38 -3.93 6.98
N GLU A 61 -5.86 -4.44 8.12
CA GLU A 61 -5.20 -4.28 9.42
C GLU A 61 -3.79 -4.87 9.46
N ARG A 62 -3.58 -5.97 8.74
CA ARG A 62 -2.28 -6.64 8.67
C ARG A 62 -1.25 -5.77 7.95
N HIS A 63 -1.63 -5.16 6.84
CA HIS A 63 -0.80 -4.22 6.12
C HIS A 63 -0.54 -2.93 6.91
N VAL A 64 -1.55 -2.41 7.63
CA VAL A 64 -1.38 -1.25 8.51
C VAL A 64 -0.32 -1.53 9.58
N LYS A 65 -0.42 -2.66 10.28
CA LYS A 65 0.60 -3.08 11.27
C LYS A 65 1.98 -3.26 10.63
N LYS A 66 2.03 -3.81 9.40
CA LYS A 66 3.26 -3.95 8.62
C LYS A 66 3.91 -2.58 8.37
N ILE A 67 3.14 -1.55 8.01
CA ILE A 67 3.63 -0.18 7.84
C ILE A 67 4.08 0.42 9.16
N GLU A 68 3.27 0.29 10.22
CA GLU A 68 3.61 0.81 11.56
C GLU A 68 4.95 0.24 12.05
N GLY A 69 5.15 -1.07 11.92
CA GLY A 69 6.41 -1.71 12.28
C GLY A 69 7.60 -1.22 11.45
N ARG A 70 7.42 -0.94 10.16
CA ARG A 70 8.49 -0.38 9.32
C ARG A 70 8.83 1.07 9.69
N MET A 71 7.82 1.86 10.04
CA MET A 71 8.00 3.23 10.53
C MET A 71 8.74 3.24 11.86
N GLU A 72 8.42 2.32 12.77
CA GLU A 72 9.12 2.15 14.04
C GLU A 72 10.58 1.68 13.84
N GLU A 73 10.80 0.72 12.94
CA GLU A 73 12.11 0.12 12.73
C GLU A 73 13.09 1.04 11.96
N TYR A 74 12.63 1.73 10.91
CA TYR A 74 13.50 2.53 10.05
C TYR A 74 12.83 3.77 9.43
N GLY A 75 11.68 4.21 9.96
CA GLY A 75 11.06 5.49 9.60
C GLY A 75 10.54 5.59 8.17
N CYS A 76 10.20 4.47 7.53
CA CYS A 76 9.70 4.48 6.14
C CYS A 76 8.56 3.49 5.93
N VAL A 77 7.55 3.89 5.16
CA VAL A 77 6.40 3.04 4.82
C VAL A 77 6.74 1.94 3.81
N ARG A 78 7.72 2.22 2.92
CA ARG A 78 8.21 1.27 1.92
C ARG A 78 9.13 0.25 2.57
N SER A 79 9.18 -0.97 2.03
CA SER A 79 10.10 -2.00 2.52
C SER A 79 11.58 -1.61 2.37
N LYS A 80 12.45 -2.15 3.22
CA LYS A 80 13.90 -1.84 3.28
C LYS A 80 14.62 -1.87 1.92
N ARG A 81 14.20 -2.75 1.00
CA ARG A 81 14.77 -2.86 -0.36
C ARG A 81 14.61 -1.59 -1.21
N HIS A 82 13.70 -0.70 -0.83
CA HIS A 82 13.43 0.56 -1.51
C HIS A 82 14.10 1.77 -0.84
N LEU A 83 14.88 1.56 0.22
CA LEU A 83 15.68 2.61 0.83
C LEU A 83 16.90 2.90 -0.04
N VAL A 84 17.22 4.17 -0.25
CA VAL A 84 18.44 4.59 -0.95
C VAL A 84 19.34 5.33 0.03
N GLY A 85 20.54 4.78 0.26
CA GLY A 85 21.44 5.27 1.31
C GLY A 85 20.84 5.20 2.72
N GLY A 86 19.96 4.21 2.98
CA GLY A 86 19.24 4.07 4.24
C GLY A 86 18.09 5.07 4.45
N LYS A 87 17.76 5.88 3.44
CA LYS A 87 16.71 6.90 3.52
C LYS A 87 15.50 6.54 2.66
N CYS A 88 14.31 6.87 3.17
CA CYS A 88 13.07 6.76 2.42
C CYS A 88 13.06 7.79 1.29
N GLN A 89 12.92 7.37 0.03
CA GLN A 89 12.95 8.29 -1.11
C GLN A 89 11.63 9.06 -1.35
N SER A 90 10.58 8.76 -0.59
CA SER A 90 9.23 9.26 -0.87
C SER A 90 8.42 9.59 0.40
N CYS A 91 9.04 10.32 1.33
CA CYS A 91 8.34 11.00 2.44
C CYS A 91 8.20 12.49 2.13
#